data_AF-A0AAJ6JCU2-F1
#
_entry.id   AF-A0AAJ6JCU2-F1
#
_cell.length_a   1.000
_cell.length_b   1.000
_cell.length_c   1.000
_cell.angle_alpha   90.00
_cell.angle_beta   90.00
_cell.angle_gamma   90.00
#
_symmetry.space_group_name_H-M   'P 1'
#
loop_
_entity.id
_entity.type
_entity.pdbx_description
1 polymer ?
#
loop_
_entity_poly.entity_id
_entity_poly.type
_entity_poly.pdbx_seq_one_letter_code
_entity_poly.pdbx_strand_id
1 'polypeptide(L)' 'MPPFVAFAGVLGGLAVVRWAYKTAIRINEELEEMRLSRVAEAARMGEIQTLKRDPVTGAYRPG' A
#
# COMPACT_ATOMS: atom_id res chain seq x y z
N MET A 1 -30.64 -16.93 -30.44
CA MET A 1 -29.72 -17.30 -29.33
C MET A 1 -30.57 -17.88 -28.21
N PRO A 2 -30.35 -19.11 -27.72
CA PRO A 2 -31.19 -19.66 -26.64
C PRO A 2 -31.02 -18.80 -25.37
N PRO A 3 -32.11 -18.42 -24.67
CA PRO A 3 -32.07 -17.47 -23.55
C PRO A 3 -31.13 -17.91 -22.40
N PHE A 4 -30.90 -19.21 -22.25
CA PHE A 4 -29.97 -19.77 -21.26
C PHE A 4 -28.50 -19.38 -21.50
N VAL A 5 -28.09 -19.22 -22.76
CA VAL A 5 -26.70 -18.83 -23.09
C VAL A 5 -26.45 -17.38 -22.68
N ALA A 6 -27.44 -16.51 -22.87
CA ALA A 6 -27.36 -15.13 -22.40
C ALA A 6 -27.26 -15.07 -20.87
N PHE A 7 -28.04 -15.89 -20.17
CA PHE A 7 -28.02 -15.97 -18.71
C PHE A 7 -26.68 -16.50 -18.17
N ALA A 8 -26.12 -17.54 -18.79
CA ALA A 8 -24.81 -18.07 -18.44
C ALA A 8 -23.70 -17.05 -18.67
N GLY A 9 -23.79 -16.25 -19.74
CA GLY A 9 -22.85 -15.15 -19.99
C GLY A 9 -22.90 -14.08 -18.90
N VAL A 10 -24.10 -13.68 -18.47
CA VAL A 10 -24.28 -12.68 -17.40
C VAL A 10 -23.76 -13.20 -16.07
N LEU A 11 -24.11 -14.43 -15.69
CA LEU A 11 -23.65 -15.04 -14.43
C LEU A 11 -22.14 -15.29 -14.43
N GLY A 12 -21.59 -15.77 -15.54
CA GLY A 12 -20.16 -15.95 -15.70
C GLY A 12 -19.40 -14.62 -15.62
N GLY A 13 -19.89 -13.58 -16.30
CA GLY A 13 -19.31 -12.24 -16.24
C GLY A 13 -19.30 -11.67 -14.82
N LEU A 14 -20.43 -11.77 -14.09
CA LEU A 14 -20.53 -11.31 -12.71
C LEU A 14 -19.53 -12.03 -11.79
N ALA A 15 -19.36 -13.35 -11.95
CA ALA A 15 -18.43 -14.14 -11.18
C ALA A 15 -16.97 -13.70 -11.41
N VAL A 16 -16.57 -13.45 -12.67
CA VAL A 16 -15.23 -12.97 -13.01
C VAL A 16 -14.97 -11.58 -12.44
N VAL A 17 -15.92 -10.65 -12.55
CA VAL A 17 -15.78 -9.30 -11.97
C VAL A 17 -15.61 -9.36 -10.46
N ARG A 18 -16.43 -10.17 -9.77
CA ARG A 18 -16.33 -10.35 -8.32
C ARG A 18 -15.00 -10.99 -7.90
N TRP A 19 -14.51 -11.95 -8.67
CA TRP A 19 -13.20 -12.55 -8.44
C TRP A 19 -12.07 -11.53 -8.64
N ALA A 20 -12.08 -10.80 -9.76
CA ALA A 20 -11.08 -9.78 -10.08
C ALA A 20 -11.05 -8.67 -9.02
N TYR A 21 -12.21 -8.21 -8.56
CA TYR A 21 -12.30 -7.21 -7.48
C TYR A 21 -11.68 -7.71 -6.17
N LYS A 22 -11.97 -8.95 -5.77
CA LYS A 22 -11.38 -9.56 -4.57
C LYS A 22 -9.86 -9.73 -4.70
N THR A 23 -9.39 -10.11 -5.88
CA THR A 23 -7.95 -10.24 -6.16
C THR A 23 -7.26 -8.88 -6.13
N ALA A 24 -7.88 -7.83 -6.69
CA ALA A 24 -7.34 -6.48 -6.65
C ALA A 24 -7.24 -5.94 -5.22
N ILE A 25 -8.26 -6.18 -4.38
CA ILE A 25 -8.21 -5.82 -2.96
C ILE A 25 -7.06 -6.54 -2.27
N ARG A 26 -6.93 -7.86 -2.46
CA ARG A 26 -5.85 -8.65 -1.83
C ARG A 26 -4.47 -8.12 -2.19
N ILE A 27 -4.23 -7.82 -3.46
CA ILE A 27 -2.94 -7.26 -3.91
C ILE A 27 -2.71 -5.88 -3.28
N ASN A 28 -3.75 -5.06 -3.16
CA ASN A 28 -3.64 -3.74 -2.56
C ASN A 28 -3.37 -3.82 -1.05
N GLU A 29 -3.95 -4.78 -0.35
CA GLU A 29 -3.68 -5.06 1.07
C GLU A 29 -2.21 -5.47 1.27
N GLU A 30 -1.68 -6.36 0.44
CA GLU A 30 -0.25 -6.74 0.46
C GLU A 30 0.67 -5.53 0.17
N LEU A 31 0.26 -4.63 -0.72
CA LEU A 31 1.01 -3.42 -1.04
C LEU A 31 1.00 -2.41 0.11
N GLU A 32 -0.14 -2.26 0.80
CA GLU A 32 -0.27 -1.36 1.93
C GLU A 32 0.48 -1.88 3.16
N GLU A 33 0.53 -3.21 3.38
CA GLU A 33 1.40 -3.83 4.38
C GLU A 33 2.87 -3.51 4.12
N MET A 34 3.31 -3.60 2.85
CA MET A 34 4.67 -3.23 2.43
C MET A 34 4.95 -1.73 2.56
N ARG A 35 3.93 -0.90 2.39
CA ARG A 35 4.06 0.55 2.58
C ARG A 35 4.17 0.90 4.06
N LEU A 36 3.33 0.30 4.91
CA LEU A 36 3.34 0.50 6.35
C LEU A 36 4.67 0.03 6.96
N SER A 37 5.23 -1.08 6.49
CA SER A 37 6.55 -1.53 6.94
C SER A 37 7.66 -0.55 6.58
N ARG A 38 7.69 -0.04 5.33
CA ARG A 38 8.65 1.00 4.93
C ARG A 38 8.46 2.32 5.68
N VAL A 39 7.22 2.74 5.94
CA VAL A 39 6.94 3.96 6.72
C VAL A 39 7.38 3.79 8.17
N ALA A 40 7.15 2.61 8.76
CA ALA A 40 7.62 2.29 10.10
C ALA A 40 9.17 2.24 10.18
N GLU A 41 9.84 1.70 9.17
CA GLU A 41 11.31 1.74 9.05
C GLU A 41 11.82 3.19 8.87
N ALA A 42 11.17 3.99 8.03
CA ALA A 42 11.52 5.40 7.84
C ALA A 42 11.28 6.24 9.11
N ALA A 43 10.21 5.95 9.87
CA ALA A 43 9.95 6.58 11.16
C ALA A 43 11.04 6.23 12.20
N ARG A 44 11.47 4.96 12.24
CA ARG A 44 12.62 4.53 13.08
C ARG A 44 13.94 5.19 12.65
N MET A 45 14.17 5.39 11.35
CA MET A 45 15.33 6.15 10.88
C MET A 45 15.22 7.66 11.21
N GLY A 46 14.00 8.21 11.26
CA GLY A 46 13.74 9.59 11.68
C GLY A 46 13.94 9.83 13.18
N GLU A 47 13.89 8.79 14.02
CA GLU A 47 14.24 8.83 15.45
C GLU A 47 15.76 8.87 15.71
N ILE A 48 16.59 8.64 14.68
CA ILE A 48 18.02 8.87 14.80
C ILE A 48 18.21 10.38 14.94
N GLN A 49 18.53 10.85 16.15
CA GLN A 49 18.80 12.26 16.43
C GLN A 49 19.91 12.76 15.51
N THR A 50 19.51 13.35 14.39
CA THR A 50 20.47 13.90 13.44
C THR A 50 21.19 15.05 14.12
N LEU A 51 22.51 15.02 14.10
CA LEU A 51 23.32 16.11 14.62
C LEU A 51 22.95 17.40 13.87
N LYS A 52 22.35 18.35 14.59
CA LYS A 52 21.98 19.65 14.02
C LYS A 52 23.13 20.62 14.22
N ARG A 53 23.48 21.35 13.16
CA ARG A 53 24.53 22.37 13.22
C ARG A 53 24.01 23.58 13.99
N ASP A 54 24.73 23.97 15.05
CA ASP A 54 24.46 25.19 15.82
C ASP A 54 24.82 26.41 14.96
N PRO A 55 23.86 27.32 14.67
CA PRO A 55 24.11 28.50 13.84
C PRO A 55 25.04 29.52 14.51
N VAL A 56 25.19 29.48 15.84
CA VAL A 56 26.00 30.44 16.60
C VAL A 56 27.44 29.96 16.73
N THR A 57 27.64 28.67 17.00
CA THR A 57 28.97 28.11 17.30
C THR A 57 29.53 27.23 16.18
N GLY A 58 28.71 26.86 15.19
CA GLY A 58 29.07 25.92 14.13
C GLY A 58 29.24 24.47 14.60
N ALA A 59 29.14 24.21 15.90
CA ALA A 59 29.26 22.88 16.48
C ALA A 59 28.01 22.05 16.18
N TYR A 60 28.20 20.75 16.00
CA TYR A 60 27.11 19.80 15.82
C TYR A 60 26.61 19.33 17.19
N ARG A 61 25.31 19.48 17.46
CA ARG A 61 24.67 19.00 18.70
C ARG A 61 23.55 18.00 18.37
N PRO A 62 23.35 16.97 19.20
CA PRO A 62 22.15 16.14 19.13
C PRO A 62 20.92 17.01 19.40
N GLY A 63 19.86 16.80 18.61
CA GLY A 63 18.60 17.54 18.68
C GLY A 63 17.46 16.64 19.15
#